data_AF-A0A4S8LC19-F1
#
_entry.id   AF-A0A4S8LC19-F1
#
_cell.length_a   1.000
_cell.length_b   1.000
_cell.length_c   1.000
_cell.angle_alpha   90.00
_cell.angle_beta   90.00
_cell.angle_gamma   90.00
#
_symmetry.space_group_name_H-M   'P 1'
#
loop_
_entity.id
_entity.type
_entity.pdbx_description
1 polymer ?
#
loop_
_entity_poly.entity_id
_entity_poly.type
_entity_poly.pdbx_seq_one_letter_code
_entity_poly.pdbx_strand_id
1 'polypeptide(L)'
;MPDSSSSSSETPSKPKSSLPPGMVMGPDGKPCKVCTAFRNWPGKTTKSNAKSSTQKSTAVGAMAAIASGGAVASVSSPDPNVLPAHCPPDVEQLGRATWTFLHTTAAYYPERPTPTQRANMLSLIRALPLLYPCSHCADDFGEDMKNNAPDVSGRAGLSRWLCERHNEVNVKLGKEKFDCGKTDERWKDGPTDGSCD
;
A
#
# COMPACT_ATOMS: atom_id res chain seq x y z
N MET A 1 29.94 -45.42 -42.12
CA MET A 1 30.83 -44.36 -42.63
C MET A 1 30.04 -43.51 -43.60
N PRO A 2 29.87 -42.19 -43.41
CA PRO A 2 29.88 -41.38 -42.18
C PRO A 2 28.54 -40.61 -42.00
N ASP A 3 28.06 -40.44 -40.77
CA ASP A 3 28.03 -39.21 -39.96
C ASP A 3 27.09 -38.10 -40.45
N SER A 4 26.02 -37.87 -39.68
CA SER A 4 25.35 -36.57 -39.60
C SER A 4 25.19 -36.21 -38.12
N SER A 5 26.30 -35.77 -37.53
CA SER A 5 26.32 -35.04 -36.27
C SER A 5 25.70 -33.66 -36.48
N SER A 6 24.45 -33.47 -36.04
CA SER A 6 23.88 -32.14 -35.92
C SER A 6 24.32 -31.52 -34.60
N SER A 7 25.43 -30.78 -34.69
CA SER A 7 25.99 -29.93 -33.63
C SER A 7 24.95 -28.95 -33.08
N SER A 8 24.81 -28.95 -31.77
CA SER A 8 24.16 -27.93 -30.96
C SER A 8 24.74 -26.55 -31.26
N SER A 9 23.88 -25.59 -31.61
CA SER A 9 24.22 -24.17 -31.61
C SER A 9 23.45 -23.48 -30.49
N GLU A 10 24.05 -23.46 -29.31
CA GLU A 10 23.62 -22.59 -28.21
C GLU A 10 23.77 -21.14 -28.65
N THR A 11 22.67 -20.40 -28.64
CA THR A 11 22.64 -18.96 -28.87
C THR A 11 23.14 -18.24 -27.61
N PRO A 12 23.94 -17.15 -27.72
CA PRO A 12 24.46 -16.44 -26.57
C PRO A 12 23.30 -15.78 -25.80
N SER A 13 23.10 -16.21 -24.56
CA SER A 13 22.12 -15.61 -23.66
C SER A 13 22.57 -14.19 -23.28
N LYS A 14 21.70 -13.21 -23.56
CA LYS A 14 21.88 -11.80 -23.16
C LYS A 14 22.12 -11.70 -21.64
N PRO A 15 22.96 -10.77 -21.17
CA PRO A 15 23.20 -10.62 -19.74
C PRO A 15 21.90 -10.22 -19.05
N LYS A 16 21.43 -11.06 -18.12
CA LYS A 16 20.31 -10.74 -17.23
C LYS A 16 20.70 -9.48 -16.46
N SER A 17 20.05 -8.36 -16.76
CA SER A 17 20.25 -7.13 -16.00
C SER A 17 19.99 -7.44 -14.53
N SER A 18 21.02 -7.30 -13.69
CA SER A 18 20.89 -7.51 -12.26
C SER A 18 19.78 -6.60 -11.73
N LEU A 19 18.77 -7.20 -11.10
CA LEU A 19 17.63 -6.49 -10.54
C LEU A 19 18.11 -5.43 -9.51
N PRO A 20 17.38 -4.30 -9.36
CA PRO A 20 17.68 -3.32 -8.33
C PRO A 20 17.69 -3.96 -6.93
N PRO A 21 18.56 -3.49 -5.99
CA PRO A 21 18.57 -4.00 -4.62
C PRO A 21 17.19 -3.91 -3.96
N GLY A 22 16.72 -5.01 -3.39
CA GLY A 22 15.45 -5.07 -2.65
C GLY A 22 14.20 -5.23 -3.51
N MET A 23 14.32 -5.50 -4.81
CA MET A 23 13.20 -5.91 -5.65
C MET A 23 12.82 -7.37 -5.39
N VAL A 24 11.54 -7.62 -5.09
CA VAL A 24 11.00 -8.96 -4.88
C VAL A 24 10.16 -9.36 -6.10
N MET A 25 10.36 -10.58 -6.60
CA MET A 25 9.59 -11.12 -7.71
C MET A 25 8.36 -11.86 -7.19
N GLY A 26 7.22 -11.66 -7.84
CA GLY A 26 5.98 -12.39 -7.57
C GLY A 26 6.01 -13.82 -8.14
N PRO A 27 5.03 -14.66 -7.76
CA PRO A 27 4.86 -16.01 -8.32
C PRO A 27 4.62 -16.02 -9.84
N ASP A 28 4.19 -14.90 -10.40
CA ASP A 28 3.96 -14.67 -11.83
C ASP A 28 5.26 -14.28 -12.59
N GLY A 29 6.39 -14.19 -11.89
CA GLY A 29 7.67 -13.81 -12.46
C GLY A 29 7.81 -12.32 -12.76
N LYS A 30 6.90 -11.47 -12.26
CA LYS A 30 6.95 -10.00 -12.42
C LYS A 30 7.38 -9.31 -11.11
N PRO A 31 7.89 -8.06 -11.15
CA PRO A 31 8.17 -7.30 -9.93
C PRO A 31 6.92 -7.16 -9.04
N CYS A 32 7.01 -7.62 -7.79
CA CYS A 32 5.92 -7.53 -6.81
C CYS A 32 5.94 -6.16 -6.13
N LYS A 33 5.05 -5.25 -6.54
CA LYS A 33 4.93 -3.89 -5.96
C LYS A 33 4.61 -3.92 -4.46
N VAL A 34 3.67 -4.76 -4.01
CA VAL A 34 3.32 -4.87 -2.58
C VAL A 34 4.46 -5.45 -1.72
N CYS A 35 5.37 -6.21 -2.33
CA CYS A 35 6.51 -6.82 -1.65
C CYS A 35 7.78 -5.94 -1.68
N THR A 36 7.77 -4.84 -2.45
CA THR A 36 8.95 -4.02 -2.74
C THR A 36 8.71 -2.59 -2.26
N ALA A 37 9.61 -2.06 -1.45
CA ALA A 37 9.52 -0.67 -1.01
C ALA A 37 9.47 0.29 -2.22
N PHE A 38 8.61 1.31 -2.16
CA PHE A 38 8.37 2.24 -3.27
C PHE A 38 9.67 2.86 -3.85
N ARG A 39 10.68 3.12 -3.00
CA ARG A 39 11.99 3.65 -3.42
C ARG A 39 12.76 2.73 -4.41
N ASN A 40 12.40 1.45 -4.46
CA ASN A 40 13.02 0.41 -5.27
C ASN A 40 12.14 -0.02 -6.47
N TRP A 41 11.03 0.66 -6.73
CA TRP A 41 10.20 0.36 -7.90
C TRP A 41 10.94 0.70 -9.21
N PRO A 42 10.73 -0.07 -10.29
CA PRO A 42 11.43 0.13 -11.55
C PRO A 42 10.93 1.41 -12.26
N GLY A 43 11.84 2.36 -12.53
CA GLY A 43 11.51 3.69 -13.06
C GLY A 43 12.06 4.82 -12.19
N LYS A 44 12.16 4.57 -10.87
CA LYS A 44 12.86 5.44 -9.92
C LYS A 44 14.38 5.26 -10.01
N THR A 45 15.01 6.05 -10.88
CA THR A 45 16.45 6.29 -10.76
C THR A 45 16.70 7.00 -9.42
N THR A 46 17.20 6.24 -8.44
CA THR A 46 17.76 6.85 -7.23
C THR A 46 19.01 7.62 -7.64
N LYS A 47 18.88 8.95 -7.78
CA LYS A 47 20.04 9.82 -7.57
C LYS A 47 20.40 9.69 -6.10
N SER A 48 21.27 8.74 -5.81
CA SER A 48 21.92 8.58 -4.52
C SER A 48 22.76 9.83 -4.24
N ASN A 49 22.14 10.85 -3.67
CA ASN A 49 22.86 11.89 -2.94
C ASN A 49 23.37 11.27 -1.64
N ALA A 50 24.49 10.55 -1.74
CA ALA A 50 25.30 10.21 -0.59
C ALA A 50 25.96 11.50 -0.06
N LYS A 51 25.20 12.32 0.68
CA LYS A 51 25.79 13.24 1.64
C LYS A 51 25.91 12.50 2.96
N SER A 52 27.04 11.81 3.10
CA SER A 52 27.61 11.43 4.38
C SER A 52 27.65 12.66 5.28
N SER A 53 26.78 12.70 6.28
CA SER A 53 26.88 13.66 7.38
C SER A 53 28.02 13.20 8.29
N THR A 54 29.23 13.64 7.98
CA THR A 54 30.35 13.58 8.93
C THR A 54 30.00 14.42 10.15
N GLN A 55 29.49 13.79 11.20
CA GLN A 55 29.40 14.40 12.53
C GLN A 55 30.83 14.63 13.02
N LYS A 56 31.32 15.87 12.90
CA LYS A 56 32.48 16.31 13.67
C LYS A 56 32.01 16.61 15.08
N SER A 57 32.29 15.67 15.98
CA SER A 57 32.35 15.91 17.41
C SER A 57 33.52 16.84 17.72
N THR A 58 33.24 18.05 18.20
CA THR A 58 34.20 18.85 18.96
C THR A 58 33.50 19.40 20.18
N ALA A 59 33.82 18.80 21.33
CA ALA A 59 33.60 19.41 22.62
C ALA A 59 34.64 20.54 22.84
N VAL A 60 34.21 21.55 23.59
CA VAL A 60 34.91 22.31 24.65
C VAL A 60 34.66 23.82 24.53
N GLY A 61 33.90 24.35 25.49
CA GLY A 61 34.26 25.54 26.26
C GLY A 61 33.83 26.92 25.75
N ALA A 62 32.84 27.54 26.42
CA ALA A 62 32.98 28.78 27.21
C ALA A 62 31.63 29.50 27.36
N MET A 63 31.38 29.99 28.57
CA MET A 63 30.21 30.79 28.95
C MET A 63 30.25 32.23 28.42
N ALA A 64 29.06 32.84 28.44
CA ALA A 64 28.75 34.26 28.58
C ALA A 64 28.70 35.14 27.31
N ALA A 65 27.48 35.48 26.90
CA ALA A 65 27.01 36.86 26.82
C ALA A 65 25.48 36.89 26.60
N ILE A 66 24.77 37.49 27.56
CA ILE A 66 23.37 37.88 27.45
C ILE A 66 23.34 39.15 26.57
N ALA A 67 22.71 39.07 25.41
CA ALA A 67 22.29 40.25 24.66
C ALA A 67 20.94 39.97 24.00
N SER A 68 19.95 40.66 24.54
CA SER A 68 18.58 40.92 24.10
C SER A 68 18.35 40.80 22.59
N GLY A 69 17.43 39.91 22.21
CA GLY A 69 16.98 39.78 20.83
C GLY A 69 16.17 38.51 20.66
N GLY A 70 14.98 38.48 21.27
CA GLY A 70 14.06 37.36 21.17
C GLY A 70 13.67 37.09 19.72
N ALA A 71 14.35 36.14 19.08
CA ALA A 71 13.76 35.38 18.00
C ALA A 71 12.77 34.42 18.66
N VAL A 72 11.53 34.86 18.81
CA VAL A 72 10.41 33.92 18.93
C VAL A 72 10.48 33.05 17.69
N ALA A 73 10.94 31.82 17.84
CA ALA A 73 10.69 30.80 16.83
C ALA A 73 9.16 30.79 16.66
N SER A 74 8.68 31.23 15.49
CA SER A 74 7.26 31.09 15.14
C SER A 74 6.96 29.61 15.22
N VAL A 75 6.37 29.19 16.35
CA VAL A 75 5.74 27.90 16.48
C VAL A 75 4.52 28.00 15.59
N SER A 76 4.68 27.57 14.33
CA SER A 76 3.55 27.38 13.44
C SER A 76 2.53 26.52 14.18
N SER A 77 1.36 27.10 14.47
CA SER A 77 0.27 26.33 15.09
C SER A 77 0.05 25.04 14.29
N PRO A 78 -0.10 23.89 14.95
CA PRO A 78 -0.39 22.64 14.25
C PRO A 78 -1.61 22.82 13.34
N ASP A 79 -1.53 22.37 12.10
CA ASP A 79 -2.68 22.32 11.20
C ASP A 79 -3.77 21.44 11.86
N PRO A 80 -4.98 21.97 12.11
CA PRO A 80 -6.05 21.21 12.76
C PRO A 80 -6.47 19.97 11.96
N ASN A 81 -6.12 19.88 10.68
CA ASN A 81 -6.42 18.74 9.81
C ASN A 81 -5.32 17.66 9.81
N VAL A 82 -4.22 17.87 10.53
CA VAL A 82 -3.08 16.95 10.55
C VAL A 82 -2.92 16.36 11.95
N LEU A 83 -3.30 15.10 12.10
CA LEU A 83 -3.05 14.33 13.31
C LEU A 83 -1.53 14.13 13.51
N PRO A 84 -0.95 14.54 14.66
CA PRO A 84 0.47 14.32 14.93
C PRO A 84 0.83 12.83 14.95
N ALA A 85 2.00 12.48 14.43
CA ALA A 85 2.42 11.07 14.24
C ALA A 85 2.52 10.23 15.53
N HIS A 86 2.62 10.87 16.69
CA HIS A 86 2.71 10.20 18.00
C HIS A 86 1.34 10.02 18.68
N CYS A 87 0.27 10.54 18.08
CA CYS A 87 -1.09 10.38 18.60
C CYS A 87 -1.68 9.03 18.15
N PRO A 88 -2.60 8.44 18.94
CA PRO A 88 -3.41 7.31 18.49
C PRO A 88 -4.22 7.68 17.23
N PRO A 89 -4.52 6.70 16.36
CA PRO A 89 -5.26 6.98 15.13
C PRO A 89 -6.68 7.47 15.42
N ASP A 90 -7.06 8.54 14.75
CA ASP A 90 -8.45 8.99 14.68
C ASP A 90 -9.28 8.11 13.73
N VAL A 91 -10.59 8.42 13.63
CA VAL A 91 -11.53 7.67 12.79
C VAL A 91 -11.12 7.64 11.32
N GLU A 92 -10.47 8.70 10.83
CA GLU A 92 -10.10 8.77 9.42
C GLU A 92 -8.79 8.02 9.13
N GLN A 93 -7.78 8.16 10.00
CA GLN A 93 -6.52 7.43 9.87
C GLN A 93 -6.78 5.92 9.99
N LEU A 94 -7.60 5.51 10.97
CA LEU A 94 -8.01 4.12 11.14
C LEU A 94 -8.78 3.63 9.91
N GLY A 95 -9.77 4.39 9.44
CA GLY A 95 -10.56 4.04 8.26
C GLY A 95 -9.70 3.89 7.00
N ARG A 96 -8.82 4.85 6.71
CA ARG A 96 -7.88 4.78 5.56
C ARG A 96 -6.96 3.56 5.65
N ALA A 97 -6.44 3.25 6.85
CA ALA A 97 -5.58 2.08 7.06
C ALA A 97 -6.33 0.76 6.83
N THR A 98 -7.53 0.64 7.38
CA THR A 98 -8.38 -0.55 7.19
C THR A 98 -8.79 -0.73 5.73
N TRP A 99 -9.24 0.33 5.05
CA TRP A 99 -9.56 0.25 3.63
C TRP A 99 -8.35 -0.11 2.78
N THR A 100 -7.17 0.44 3.09
CA THR A 100 -5.92 0.07 2.41
C THR A 100 -5.65 -1.43 2.57
N PHE A 101 -5.72 -1.95 3.79
CA PHE A 101 -5.53 -3.37 4.04
C PHE A 101 -6.54 -4.24 3.27
N LEU A 102 -7.84 -3.92 3.35
CA LEU A 102 -8.89 -4.72 2.74
C LEU A 102 -8.81 -4.70 1.21
N HIS A 103 -8.64 -3.53 0.59
CA HIS A 103 -8.56 -3.40 -0.87
C HIS A 103 -7.30 -4.04 -1.42
N THR A 104 -6.15 -3.88 -0.76
CA THR A 104 -4.93 -4.60 -1.15
C THR A 104 -5.08 -6.11 -0.96
N THR A 105 -5.73 -6.57 0.10
CA THR A 105 -6.00 -8.01 0.28
C THR A 105 -6.91 -8.54 -0.85
N ALA A 106 -7.96 -7.80 -1.22
CA ALA A 106 -8.84 -8.17 -2.32
C ALA A 106 -8.11 -8.19 -3.68
N ALA A 107 -7.25 -7.20 -3.94
CA ALA A 107 -6.47 -7.09 -5.16
C ALA A 107 -5.48 -8.25 -5.39
N TYR A 108 -5.01 -8.88 -4.31
CA TYR A 108 -4.10 -10.03 -4.33
C TYR A 108 -4.80 -11.36 -3.99
N TYR A 109 -6.12 -11.34 -3.81
CA TYR A 109 -6.90 -12.56 -3.61
C TYR A 109 -6.86 -13.44 -4.87
N PRO A 110 -6.88 -14.79 -4.76
CA PRO A 110 -6.80 -15.65 -5.94
C PRO A 110 -8.01 -15.47 -6.87
N GLU A 111 -7.78 -15.58 -8.18
CA GLU A 111 -8.86 -15.65 -9.17
C GLU A 111 -9.77 -16.87 -8.94
N ARG A 112 -9.18 -17.98 -8.51
CA ARG A 112 -9.86 -19.24 -8.19
C ARG A 112 -9.46 -19.71 -6.78
N PRO A 113 -10.06 -19.13 -5.73
CA PRO A 113 -9.70 -19.44 -4.36
C PRO A 113 -10.15 -20.85 -3.96
N THR A 114 -9.32 -21.52 -3.17
CA THR A 114 -9.67 -22.79 -2.52
C THR A 114 -10.81 -22.60 -1.50
N PRO A 115 -11.56 -23.65 -1.13
CA PRO A 115 -12.60 -23.55 -0.10
C PRO A 115 -12.10 -22.93 1.22
N THR A 116 -10.88 -23.27 1.63
CA THR A 116 -10.24 -22.71 2.83
C THR A 116 -9.97 -21.21 2.68
N GLN A 117 -9.45 -20.76 1.54
CA GLN A 117 -9.25 -19.32 1.29
C GLN A 117 -10.56 -18.54 1.32
N ARG A 118 -11.64 -19.09 0.75
CA ARG A 118 -12.99 -18.50 0.79
C ARG A 118 -13.51 -18.39 2.22
N ALA A 119 -13.39 -19.47 3.00
CA ALA A 119 -13.80 -19.48 4.40
C ALA A 119 -13.01 -18.46 5.23
N ASN A 120 -11.70 -18.37 5.04
CA ASN A 120 -10.84 -17.44 5.76
C ASN A 120 -11.16 -15.98 5.41
N MET A 121 -11.35 -15.66 4.13
CA MET A 121 -11.75 -14.32 3.70
C MET A 121 -13.11 -13.93 4.28
N LEU A 122 -14.06 -14.85 4.26
CA LEU A 122 -15.39 -14.62 4.83
C LEU A 122 -15.32 -14.38 6.35
N SER A 123 -14.48 -15.14 7.06
CA SER A 123 -14.23 -14.94 8.49
C SER A 123 -13.59 -13.59 8.77
N LEU A 124 -12.60 -13.17 7.96
CA LEU A 124 -11.97 -11.85 8.08
C LEU A 124 -13.01 -10.73 7.95
N ILE A 125 -13.83 -10.76 6.90
CA ILE A 125 -14.83 -9.72 6.65
C ILE A 125 -15.92 -9.72 7.74
N ARG A 126 -16.39 -10.89 8.17
CA ARG A 126 -17.40 -11.03 9.24
C ARG A 126 -16.88 -10.63 10.62
N ALA A 127 -15.56 -10.64 10.83
CA ALA A 127 -14.96 -10.17 12.07
C ALA A 127 -14.93 -8.64 12.18
N LEU A 128 -14.91 -7.91 11.05
CA LEU A 128 -14.87 -6.44 11.05
C LEU A 128 -15.99 -5.78 11.87
N PRO A 129 -17.29 -6.07 11.65
CA PRO A 129 -18.35 -5.43 12.45
C PRO A 129 -18.32 -5.81 13.93
N LEU A 130 -17.54 -6.83 14.33
CA LEU A 130 -17.40 -7.26 15.73
C LEU A 130 -16.18 -6.64 16.42
N LEU A 131 -15.12 -6.34 15.65
CA LEU A 131 -13.82 -5.96 16.19
C LEU A 131 -13.39 -4.54 15.82
N TYR A 132 -14.09 -3.88 14.89
CA TYR A 132 -13.71 -2.53 14.46
C TYR A 132 -13.94 -1.51 15.60
N PRO A 133 -12.91 -0.75 16.04
CA PRO A 133 -12.99 0.05 17.27
C PRO A 133 -14.05 1.16 17.29
N CYS A 134 -14.43 1.67 16.12
CA CYS A 134 -15.51 2.64 16.00
C CYS A 134 -16.86 1.90 16.00
N SER A 135 -17.55 1.87 17.14
CA SER A 135 -18.81 1.12 17.30
C SER A 135 -19.87 1.48 16.27
N HIS A 136 -20.15 2.78 16.06
CA HIS A 136 -21.15 3.20 15.08
C HIS A 136 -20.76 2.83 13.64
N CYS A 137 -19.47 2.89 13.29
CA CYS A 137 -18.97 2.45 11.99
C CYS A 137 -19.12 0.93 11.82
N ALA A 138 -18.85 0.17 12.90
CA ALA A 138 -18.93 -1.28 12.93
C ALA A 138 -20.39 -1.77 12.81
N ASP A 139 -21.30 -1.16 13.55
CA ASP A 139 -22.74 -1.44 13.50
C ASP A 139 -23.32 -1.15 12.11
N ASP A 140 -22.97 0.00 11.53
CA ASP A 140 -23.38 0.39 10.18
C ASP A 140 -22.90 -0.62 9.11
N PHE A 141 -21.61 -1.01 9.17
CA PHE A 141 -21.06 -2.01 8.27
C PHE A 141 -21.70 -3.40 8.47
N GLY A 142 -21.98 -3.77 9.72
CA GLY A 142 -22.65 -5.02 10.07
C GLY A 142 -24.09 -5.08 9.53
N GLU A 143 -24.83 -3.98 9.59
CA GLU A 143 -26.18 -3.89 9.03
C GLU A 143 -26.16 -3.96 7.50
N ASP A 144 -25.25 -3.22 6.86
CA ASP A 144 -25.08 -3.28 5.41
C ASP A 144 -24.79 -4.72 4.93
N MET A 145 -23.90 -5.45 5.63
CA MET A 145 -23.55 -6.83 5.30
C MET A 145 -24.72 -7.82 5.37
N LYS A 146 -25.80 -7.52 6.11
CA LYS A 146 -26.99 -8.39 6.15
C LYS A 146 -27.71 -8.42 4.80
N ASN A 147 -27.74 -7.27 4.12
CA ASN A 147 -28.39 -7.11 2.82
C ASN A 147 -27.41 -7.35 1.67
N ASN A 148 -26.11 -7.24 1.94
CA ASN A 148 -25.06 -7.27 0.95
C ASN A 148 -23.98 -8.31 1.30
N ALA A 149 -24.31 -9.60 1.18
CA ALA A 149 -23.40 -10.69 1.54
C ALA A 149 -22.04 -10.60 0.78
N PRO A 150 -20.89 -10.82 1.46
CA PRO A 150 -19.58 -10.77 0.81
C PRO A 150 -19.42 -11.77 -0.34
N ASP A 151 -19.02 -11.28 -1.51
CA ASP A 151 -18.63 -12.13 -2.63
C ASP A 151 -17.15 -12.53 -2.50
N VAL A 152 -16.91 -13.74 -1.97
CA VAL A 152 -15.56 -14.32 -1.84
C VAL A 152 -15.28 -15.36 -2.94
N SER A 153 -16.05 -15.39 -4.03
CA SER A 153 -15.94 -16.40 -5.09
C SER A 153 -14.63 -16.32 -5.87
N GLY A 154 -14.03 -15.14 -5.95
CA GLY A 154 -12.75 -14.86 -6.61
C GLY A 154 -12.36 -13.40 -6.49
N ARG A 155 -11.18 -13.07 -6.99
CA ARG A 155 -10.57 -11.72 -6.90
C ARG A 155 -11.50 -10.62 -7.38
N ALA A 156 -12.06 -10.78 -8.58
CA ALA A 156 -12.91 -9.77 -9.21
C ALA A 156 -14.21 -9.52 -8.41
N GLY A 157 -14.88 -10.59 -7.99
CA GLY A 157 -16.10 -10.51 -7.17
C GLY A 157 -15.84 -9.81 -5.84
N LEU A 158 -14.76 -10.19 -5.16
CA LEU A 158 -14.38 -9.59 -3.89
C LEU A 158 -13.99 -8.11 -4.01
N SER A 159 -13.19 -7.77 -5.01
CA SER A 159 -12.75 -6.39 -5.23
C SER A 159 -13.92 -5.48 -5.57
N ARG A 160 -14.85 -5.96 -6.41
CA ARG A 160 -16.07 -5.24 -6.74
C ARG A 160 -16.97 -5.06 -5.53
N TRP A 161 -17.27 -6.14 -4.80
CA TRP A 161 -18.10 -6.09 -3.60
C TRP A 161 -17.53 -5.07 -2.60
N LEU A 162 -16.23 -5.15 -2.31
CA LEU A 162 -15.58 -4.24 -1.35
C LEU A 162 -15.63 -2.77 -1.81
N CYS A 163 -15.47 -2.52 -3.11
CA CYS A 163 -15.60 -1.17 -3.67
C CYS A 163 -17.01 -0.61 -3.53
N GLU A 164 -18.04 -1.41 -3.82
CA GLU A 164 -19.43 -0.99 -3.68
C GLU A 164 -19.75 -0.64 -2.22
N ARG A 165 -19.28 -1.46 -1.27
CA ARG A 165 -19.41 -1.20 0.18
C ARG A 165 -18.68 0.07 0.63
N HIS A 166 -17.46 0.28 0.14
CA HIS A 166 -16.71 1.51 0.42
C HIS A 166 -17.44 2.74 -0.16
N ASN A 167 -18.07 2.60 -1.33
CA ASN A 167 -18.86 3.67 -1.93
C ASN A 167 -20.14 4.00 -1.15
N GLU A 168 -20.78 3.04 -0.49
CA GLU A 168 -21.88 3.33 0.43
C GLU A 168 -21.40 4.23 1.59
N VAL A 169 -20.23 3.94 2.17
CA VAL A 169 -19.63 4.80 3.19
C VAL A 169 -19.26 6.17 2.61
N ASN A 170 -18.71 6.24 1.39
CA ASN A 170 -18.40 7.52 0.73
C ASN A 170 -19.65 8.39 0.61
N VAL A 171 -20.77 7.83 0.12
CA VAL A 171 -22.04 8.56 -0.02
C VAL A 171 -22.55 9.05 1.33
N LYS A 172 -22.53 8.20 2.37
CA LYS A 172 -22.93 8.59 3.74
C LYS A 172 -22.12 9.76 4.30
N LEU A 173 -20.84 9.84 3.91
CA LEU A 173 -19.93 10.92 4.29
C LEU A 173 -19.91 12.10 3.31
N GLY A 174 -20.80 12.14 2.31
CA GLY A 174 -20.86 13.21 1.31
C GLY A 174 -19.67 13.25 0.35
N LYS A 175 -18.95 12.14 0.19
CA LYS A 175 -17.82 11.98 -0.74
C LYS A 175 -18.29 11.43 -2.09
N GLU A 176 -17.51 11.69 -3.13
CA GLU A 176 -17.76 11.12 -4.46
C GLU A 176 -17.62 9.59 -4.46
N LYS A 177 -18.37 8.94 -5.36
CA LYS A 177 -18.19 7.51 -5.61
C LYS A 177 -16.90 7.26 -6.38
N PHE A 178 -16.13 6.28 -5.94
CA PHE A 178 -15.01 5.74 -6.67
C PHE A 178 -15.49 4.81 -7.80
N ASP A 179 -14.85 4.87 -8.97
CA ASP A 179 -15.13 3.96 -10.08
C ASP A 179 -14.59 2.55 -9.78
N CYS A 180 -15.48 1.60 -9.51
CA CYS A 180 -15.08 0.22 -9.19
C CYS A 180 -14.36 -0.51 -10.33
N GLY A 181 -14.43 0.00 -11.56
CA GLY A 181 -13.62 -0.48 -12.69
C GLY A 181 -12.12 -0.18 -12.54
N LYS A 182 -11.74 0.74 -11.65
CA LYS A 182 -10.35 1.18 -11.44
C LYS A 182 -9.70 0.63 -10.17
N THR A 183 -10.28 -0.42 -9.58
CA THR A 183 -9.77 -1.03 -8.35
C THR A 183 -8.36 -1.59 -8.53
N ASP A 184 -8.07 -2.23 -9.67
CA ASP A 184 -6.73 -2.77 -9.96
C ASP A 184 -5.68 -1.67 -10.16
N GLU A 185 -6.02 -0.61 -10.91
CA GLU A 185 -5.16 0.56 -11.07
C GLU A 185 -4.81 1.18 -9.70
N ARG A 186 -5.80 1.29 -8.80
CA ARG A 186 -5.60 1.92 -7.50
C ARG A 186 -4.88 1.04 -6.48
N TRP A 187 -5.13 -0.27 -6.46
CA TRP A 187 -4.75 -1.14 -5.35
C TRP A 187 -3.76 -2.25 -5.71
N LYS A 188 -3.45 -2.43 -7.00
CA LYS A 188 -2.58 -3.52 -7.48
C LYS A 188 -1.46 -3.03 -8.40
N ASP A 189 -1.85 -2.46 -9.55
CA ASP A 189 -0.98 -2.32 -10.70
C ASP A 189 -0.39 -0.90 -10.81
N GLY A 190 -1.16 0.11 -10.39
CA GLY A 190 -0.87 1.53 -10.61
C GLY A 190 -1.64 2.08 -11.83
N PRO A 191 -1.79 3.41 -11.95
CA PRO A 191 -2.43 4.02 -13.10
C PRO A 191 -1.64 3.80 -14.39
N THR A 192 -2.35 3.74 -15.52
CA THR A 192 -1.75 3.50 -16.85
C THR A 192 -0.84 4.63 -17.36
N ASP A 193 -0.89 5.81 -16.73
CA ASP A 193 -0.05 6.97 -17.06
C ASP A 193 1.39 6.88 -16.53
N GLY A 194 1.72 5.82 -15.76
CA GLY A 194 3.06 5.60 -15.20
C GLY A 194 3.40 6.50 -14.01
N SER A 195 2.44 7.26 -13.46
CA SER A 195 2.64 8.12 -12.28
C SER A 195 3.11 7.36 -11.02
N CYS A 196 2.94 6.04 -11.03
CA CYS A 196 3.30 5.12 -9.95
C CYS A 196 4.46 4.19 -10.31
N ASP A 197 5.35 4.58 -11.22
CA ASP A 197 6.57 3.84 -11.59
C ASP A 197 7.86 4.64 -11.29
#